data_AF-A0A1H0KIM6-F1
#
_entry.id   AF-A0A1H0KIM6-F1
#
_cell.length_a   1.000
_cell.length_b   1.000
_cell.length_c   1.000
_cell.angle_alpha   90.00
_cell.angle_beta   90.00
_cell.angle_gamma   90.00
#
_symmetry.space_group_name_H-M   'P 1'
#
loop_
_entity.id
_entity.type
_entity.pdbx_description
1 polymer ?
#
loop_
_entity_poly.entity_id
_entity_poly.type
_entity_poly.pdbx_seq_one_letter_code
_entity_poly.pdbx_strand_id
1 'polypeptide(L)'
;MDKQVVAVLQSLEQKEGVIRELELKNVAREDVEVIHREDEGAPDYQSFFKQGDYVVVVESENEIGRIPVEQEDTQNDRRTPKGHHHKPHHQMKEGF
;
A
#
# COMPACT_ATOMS: atom_id res chain seq x y z
N MET A 1 14.63 12.02 -14.47
CA MET A 1 13.83 12.08 -13.25
C MET A 1 12.67 11.13 -13.48
N ASP A 2 12.62 10.08 -12.68
CA ASP A 2 11.68 8.98 -12.85
C ASP A 2 10.58 9.13 -11.82
N LYS A 3 9.34 9.21 -12.31
CA LYS A 3 8.13 9.26 -11.48
C LYS A 3 7.73 7.84 -11.11
N GLN A 4 7.66 7.54 -9.81
CA GLN A 4 7.27 6.23 -9.32
C GLN A 4 6.00 6.31 -8.48
N VAL A 5 5.07 5.37 -8.71
CA VAL A 5 3.86 5.26 -7.89
C VAL A 5 4.18 4.53 -6.60
N VAL A 6 4.08 5.23 -5.47
CA VAL A 6 4.42 4.70 -4.15
C VAL A 6 3.20 4.24 -3.36
N ALA A 7 2.04 4.86 -3.58
CA ALA A 7 0.80 4.52 -2.87
C ALA A 7 -0.44 4.90 -3.68
N VAL A 8 -1.57 4.25 -3.35
CA VAL A 8 -2.90 4.61 -3.85
C VAL A 8 -3.77 4.86 -2.64
N LEU A 9 -4.37 6.04 -2.55
CA LEU A 9 -5.22 6.46 -1.44
C LEU A 9 -6.69 6.38 -1.87
N GLN A 10 -7.55 6.00 -0.94
CA GLN A 10 -8.99 6.12 -1.06
C GLN A 10 -9.46 7.50 -0.62
N SER A 11 -8.78 8.08 0.39
CA SER A 11 -9.12 9.37 0.98
C SER A 11 -7.88 10.22 1.20
N LEU A 12 -8.04 11.55 1.14
CA LEU A 12 -6.94 12.49 1.44
C LEU A 12 -6.41 12.37 2.88
N GLU A 13 -7.18 11.81 3.80
CA GLU A 13 -6.76 11.57 5.19
C GLU A 13 -5.58 10.59 5.28
N GLN A 14 -5.49 9.63 4.35
CA GLN A 14 -4.38 8.66 4.29
C GLN A 14 -3.07 9.29 3.80
N LYS A 15 -3.14 10.48 3.19
CA LYS A 15 -1.98 11.19 2.62
C LYS A 15 -0.91 11.48 3.67
N GLU A 16 -1.31 11.94 4.86
CA GLU A 16 -0.35 12.36 5.89
C GLU A 16 0.46 11.17 6.42
N GLY A 17 -0.15 9.98 6.51
CA GLY A 17 0.56 8.74 6.86
C GLY A 17 1.61 8.35 5.81
N VAL A 18 1.26 8.46 4.53
CA VAL A 18 2.17 8.16 3.41
C VAL A 18 3.32 9.15 3.34
N ILE A 19 3.04 10.46 3.51
CA ILE A 19 4.10 11.49 3.51
C ILE A 19 5.10 11.21 4.63
N ARG A 20 4.63 10.87 5.83
CA ARG A 20 5.51 10.57 6.95
C ARG A 20 6.45 9.38 6.67
N GLU A 21 5.94 8.32 6.05
CA GLU A 21 6.75 7.16 5.64
C GLU A 21 7.76 7.53 4.54
N LEU A 22 7.40 8.43 3.63
CA LEU A 22 8.29 8.95 2.59
C LEU A 22 9.42 9.82 3.16
N GLU A 23 9.14 10.64 4.17
CA GLU A 23 10.15 11.44 4.88
C GLU A 23 11.19 10.54 5.57
N LEU A 24 10.77 9.41 6.17
CA LEU A 24 11.70 8.41 6.73
C LEU A 24 12.63 7.79 5.68
N LYS A 25 12.22 7.82 4.41
CA LYS A 25 13.01 7.36 3.26
C LYS A 25 13.81 8.48 2.58
N ASN A 26 13.92 9.66 3.20
CA ASN A 26 14.61 10.85 2.68
C ASN A 26 13.97 11.43 1.40
N VAL A 27 12.66 11.25 1.23
CA VAL A 27 11.91 11.93 0.15
C VAL A 27 11.35 13.23 0.71
N ALA A 28 11.60 14.36 0.03
CA ALA A 28 11.05 15.63 0.46
C ALA A 28 9.59 15.75 0.04
N ARG A 29 8.79 16.46 0.84
CA ARG A 29 7.35 16.66 0.55
C ARG A 29 7.09 17.34 -0.79
N GLU A 30 8.03 18.15 -1.26
CA GLU A 30 7.99 18.82 -2.56
C GLU A 30 8.12 17.84 -3.74
N ASP A 31 8.78 16.70 -3.55
CA ASP A 31 8.91 15.64 -4.56
C ASP A 31 7.68 14.71 -4.61
N VAL A 32 6.69 14.92 -3.72
CA VAL A 32 5.48 14.11 -3.61
C VAL A 32 4.31 14.78 -4.34
N GLU A 33 3.86 14.15 -5.41
CA GLU A 33 2.72 14.56 -6.21
C GLU A 33 1.52 13.66 -5.90
N VAL A 34 0.34 14.25 -5.64
CA VAL A 34 -0.90 13.51 -5.43
C VAL A 34 -1.84 13.82 -6.59
N ILE A 35 -2.17 12.81 -7.37
CA ILE A 35 -2.98 12.92 -8.58
C ILE A 35 -4.36 12.34 -8.28
N HIS A 36 -5.41 13.13 -8.46
CA HIS A 36 -6.78 12.63 -8.38
C HIS A 36 -7.18 11.99 -9.72
N ARG A 37 -8.15 11.08 -9.71
CA ARG A 37 -8.66 10.41 -10.94
C ARG A 37 -9.21 11.36 -12.01
N GLU A 38 -9.51 12.60 -11.65
CA GLU A 38 -10.04 13.65 -12.55
C GLU A 38 -8.97 14.67 -12.99
N ASP A 39 -7.73 14.55 -12.50
CA ASP A 39 -6.62 15.44 -12.90
C ASP A 39 -6.14 15.15 -14.33
N GLU A 40 -5.52 16.15 -14.95
CA GLU A 40 -4.95 16.03 -16.31
C GLU A 40 -3.90 14.91 -16.42
N GLY A 41 -3.22 14.60 -15.32
CA GLY A 41 -2.23 13.50 -15.24
C GLY A 41 -2.83 12.12 -14.93
N ALA A 42 -4.14 12.02 -14.66
CA ALA A 42 -4.79 10.75 -14.32
C ALA A 42 -4.79 9.66 -15.41
N PRO A 43 -4.83 9.97 -16.73
CA PRO A 43 -4.87 8.94 -17.78
C PRO A 43 -3.72 7.94 -17.69
N ASP A 44 -2.51 8.38 -17.33
CA ASP A 44 -1.32 7.53 -17.16
C ASP A 44 -1.43 6.55 -15.98
N TYR A 45 -2.32 6.83 -15.02
CA TYR A 45 -2.46 6.04 -13.79
C TYR A 45 -3.82 5.33 -13.66
N GLN A 46 -4.61 5.23 -14.74
CA GLN A 46 -5.92 4.56 -14.75
C GLN A 46 -5.95 3.17 -14.11
N SER A 47 -4.87 2.41 -14.25
CA SER A 47 -4.77 1.07 -13.66
C SER A 47 -4.75 1.08 -12.12
N PHE A 48 -4.22 2.14 -11.52
CA PHE A 48 -4.11 2.32 -10.08
C PHE A 48 -5.41 2.85 -9.48
N PHE A 49 -6.15 3.69 -10.22
CA PHE A 49 -7.45 4.22 -9.78
C PHE A 49 -8.55 3.14 -9.57
N LYS A 50 -8.27 1.88 -9.93
CA LYS A 50 -9.12 0.74 -9.56
C LYS A 50 -9.09 0.41 -8.05
N GLN A 51 -8.08 0.91 -7.32
CA GLN A 51 -7.85 0.61 -5.89
C GLN A 51 -8.17 1.80 -4.96
N GLY A 52 -8.30 3.02 -5.51
CA GLY A 52 -8.63 4.25 -4.79
C GLY A 52 -8.69 5.45 -5.73
N ASP A 53 -9.17 6.59 -5.27
CA ASP A 53 -9.40 7.77 -6.10
C ASP A 53 -8.17 8.70 -6.22
N TYR A 54 -7.12 8.47 -5.42
CA TYR A 54 -5.89 9.27 -5.43
C TYR A 54 -4.66 8.38 -5.61
N VAL A 55 -3.70 8.84 -6.41
CA VAL A 55 -2.42 8.17 -6.62
C VAL A 55 -1.31 9.07 -6.11
N VAL A 56 -0.43 8.53 -5.29
CA VAL A 56 0.76 9.24 -4.80
C VAL A 56 1.96 8.82 -5.64
N VAL A 57 2.55 9.82 -6.28
CA VAL A 57 3.70 9.70 -7.15
C VAL A 57 4.86 10.45 -6.51
N VAL A 58 6.05 9.87 -6.58
CA VAL A 58 7.27 10.50 -6.08
C VAL A 58 8.26 10.64 -7.22
N GLU A 59 8.90 11.80 -7.30
CA GLU A 59 10.06 12.00 -8.14
C GLU A 59 11.32 11.70 -7.32
N SER A 60 12.04 10.63 -7.66
CA SER A 60 13.30 10.31 -6.98
C SER A 60 14.23 9.54 -7.89
N GLU A 61 15.53 9.74 -7.70
CA GLU A 61 16.56 8.93 -8.35
C GLU A 61 16.67 7.52 -7.76
N ASN A 62 16.12 7.31 -6.55
CA ASN A 62 16.18 6.03 -5.84
C ASN A 62 14.84 5.29 -5.90
N GLU A 63 14.89 3.96 -5.88
CA GLU A 63 13.69 3.12 -5.74
C GLU A 63 13.16 3.18 -4.29
N ILE A 64 11.98 3.79 -4.10
CA ILE A 64 11.34 4.00 -2.79
C ILE A 64 10.50 2.77 -2.38
N GLY A 65 10.01 2.02 -3.37
CA GLY A 65 9.08 0.90 -3.17
C GLY A 65 7.66 1.35 -2.83
N ARG A 66 6.75 0.39 -2.61
CA ARG A 66 5.36 0.68 -2.21
C ARG A 66 5.25 0.98 -0.71
N ILE A 67 4.52 2.03 -0.37
CA ILE A 67 4.21 2.42 1.01
C ILE A 67 2.88 1.77 1.42
N PRO A 68 2.82 1.07 2.56
CA PRO A 68 1.57 0.54 3.07
C PRO A 68 0.64 1.70 3.46
N VAL A 69 -0.57 1.68 2.93
CA VAL A 69 -1.66 2.58 3.33
C VAL A 69 -2.60 1.80 4.24
N GLU A 70 -2.95 2.37 5.39
CA GLU A 70 -3.99 1.80 6.25
C GLU A 70 -5.31 1.90 5.49
N GLN A 71 -5.72 0.79 4.86
CA GLN A 71 -7.04 0.67 4.27
C GLN A 71 -8.02 0.60 5.43
N GLU A 72 -8.91 1.58 5.55
CA GLU A 72 -10.07 1.42 6.41
C GLU A 72 -10.80 0.17 5.91
N ASP A 73 -10.87 -0.87 6.75
CA ASP A 73 -11.38 -2.22 6.45
C ASP A 73 -12.79 -2.16 5.83
N THR A 74 -12.87 -1.92 4.53
CA THR A 74 -14.06 -2.15 3.74
C THR A 74 -14.14 -3.65 3.55
N GLN A 75 -14.88 -4.30 4.44
CA GLN A 75 -15.19 -5.73 4.47
C GLN A 75 -15.13 -6.41 3.09
N ASN A 76 -14.08 -7.22 2.85
CA ASN A 76 -14.21 -8.37 1.97
C ASN A 76 -13.29 -9.51 2.45
N ASP A 77 -13.95 -10.44 3.14
CA ASP A 77 -13.70 -11.88 3.17
C ASP A 77 -12.37 -12.38 2.57
N ARG A 78 -11.29 -12.29 3.35
CA ARG A 78 -10.23 -13.30 3.44
C ARG A 78 -9.30 -12.94 4.60
N ARG A 79 -9.80 -13.16 5.82
CA ARG A 79 -8.92 -13.45 6.97
C ARG A 79 -8.06 -14.65 6.58
N THR A 80 -6.84 -14.42 6.09
CA THR A 80 -5.76 -15.35 6.43
C THR A 80 -5.49 -15.11 7.91
N PRO A 81 -5.84 -16.03 8.83
CA PRO A 81 -5.50 -15.83 10.23
C PRO A 81 -3.97 -15.74 10.33
N LYS A 82 -3.46 -14.56 10.68
CA LYS A 82 -2.08 -14.39 11.16
C LYS A 82 -1.97 -15.17 12.48
N GLY A 83 -1.42 -16.37 12.37
CA GLY A 83 -0.98 -17.20 13.47
C GLY A 83 -2.05 -18.14 14.04
N HIS A 84 -1.90 -19.44 13.78
CA HIS A 84 -2.10 -20.46 14.81
C HIS A 84 -1.30 -21.71 14.45
N HIS A 85 -0.16 -21.81 15.13
CA HIS A 85 0.72 -22.95 15.42
C HIS A 85 0.49 -24.25 14.64
N HIS A 86 1.57 -24.74 14.01
CA HIS A 86 1.74 -26.14 13.67
C HIS A 86 1.37 -26.99 14.91
N LYS A 87 0.23 -27.68 14.88
CA LYS A 87 -0.02 -28.74 15.84
C LYS A 87 1.00 -29.84 15.56
N PRO A 88 1.88 -30.24 16.48
CA PRO A 88 2.56 -31.51 16.31
C PRO A 88 1.48 -32.59 16.24
N HIS A 89 1.53 -33.37 15.16
CA HIS A 89 0.62 -34.45 14.87
C HIS A 89 0.91 -35.58 15.87
N HIS A 90 0.30 -35.56 17.06
CA HIS A 90 0.35 -36.71 17.98
C HIS A 90 -0.61 -37.79 17.45
N GLN A 91 -0.06 -38.66 16.60
CA GLN A 91 -0.69 -39.93 16.26
C GLN A 91 -0.41 -40.90 17.41
N MET A 92 -1.39 -41.12 18.30
CA MET A 92 -1.38 -42.33 19.14
C MET A 92 -1.54 -43.54 18.24
N LYS A 93 -0.54 -44.42 18.22
CA LYS A 93 -0.66 -45.75 17.66
C LYS A 93 -0.67 -46.71 18.85
N GLU A 94 -1.86 -47.04 19.33
CA GLU A 94 -2.04 -48.24 20.16
C GLU A 94 -1.81 -49.48 19.29
N GLY A 95 -1.10 -50.45 19.86
CA GLY A 95 -0.91 -51.78 19.28
C GLY A 95 0.32 -52.46 19.87
N PHE A 96 0.15 -53.18 20.98
CA PHE A 96 0.09 -54.65 21.05
C PHE A 96 -0.42 -55.09 22.42
#